data_AF-A0A137QK45-F1
#
_entry.id   AF-A0A137QK45-F1
#
_cell.length_a   1.000
_cell.length_b   1.000
_cell.length_c   1.000
_cell.angle_alpha   90.00
_cell.angle_beta   90.00
_cell.angle_gamma   90.00
#
_symmetry.space_group_name_H-M   'P 1'
#
loop_
_entity.id
_entity.type
_entity.pdbx_description
1 polymer ?
#
loop_
_entity_poly.entity_id
_entity_poly.type
_entity_poly.pdbx_seq_one_letter_code
_entity_poly.pdbx_strand_id
1 'polypeptide(L)'
;MPLPNGADDNGHQWLDLANNPMLASQLQYNPQELQNRVDRSYQQFNHEQKAVYDAVMRSINSGNSRMFFIHSAGGCGKTYLCNTIAAAVRAQGHIALCVASSGIAALLLEGGRTAHSHFKIPIPAHEDSVAGITR
;
A
#
# COMPACT_ATOMS: atom_id res chain seq x y z
N MET A 1 0.19 -18.59 -9.74
CA MET A 1 0.60 -17.18 -9.87
C MET A 1 2.11 -17.15 -10.05
N PRO A 2 2.66 -17.02 -11.26
CA PRO A 2 4.10 -16.92 -11.40
C PRO A 2 4.53 -15.45 -11.28
N LEU A 3 5.29 -15.16 -10.23
CA LEU A 3 6.47 -14.29 -10.29
C LEU A 3 7.65 -15.23 -9.95
N PRO A 4 8.85 -15.11 -10.55
CA PRO A 4 9.48 -13.87 -11.03
C PRO A 4 9.91 -13.91 -12.51
N ASN A 5 10.05 -12.73 -13.11
CA ASN A 5 10.64 -12.43 -14.44
C ASN A 5 9.99 -13.04 -15.69
N GLY A 6 8.96 -13.87 -15.56
CA GLY A 6 8.19 -14.38 -16.69
C GLY A 6 7.23 -13.35 -17.28
N ALA A 7 7.14 -13.29 -18.60
CA ALA A 7 6.03 -12.65 -19.29
C ALA A 7 4.71 -13.34 -18.88
N ASP A 8 3.59 -12.62 -18.92
CA ASP A 8 2.29 -13.29 -18.84
C ASP A 8 2.04 -14.21 -20.05
N ASP A 9 0.94 -14.95 -20.01
CA ASP A 9 0.51 -15.85 -21.09
C ASP A 9 0.29 -15.12 -22.45
N ASN A 10 0.37 -13.78 -22.48
CA ASN A 10 0.27 -12.92 -23.66
C ASN A 10 1.60 -12.23 -24.04
N GLY A 11 2.71 -12.51 -23.36
CA GLY A 11 4.03 -11.95 -23.68
C GLY A 11 4.32 -10.56 -23.07
N HIS A 12 3.47 -10.04 -22.18
CA HIS A 12 3.70 -8.75 -21.54
C HIS A 12 4.70 -8.86 -20.39
N GLN A 13 5.76 -8.06 -20.45
CA GLN A 13 6.73 -7.92 -19.36
C GLN A 13 6.13 -7.02 -18.27
N TRP A 14 5.73 -7.60 -17.13
CA TRP A 14 5.09 -6.87 -16.03
C TRP A 14 5.93 -5.72 -15.44
N LEU A 15 7.25 -5.81 -15.57
CA LEU A 15 8.22 -4.81 -15.13
C LEU A 15 8.44 -3.70 -16.16
N ASP A 16 7.75 -3.73 -17.30
CA ASP A 16 7.76 -2.63 -18.25
C ASP A 16 7.01 -1.43 -17.66
N LEU A 17 7.75 -0.63 -16.91
CA LEU A 17 7.27 0.59 -16.27
C LEU A 17 6.72 1.60 -17.28
N ALA A 18 7.11 1.53 -18.56
CA ALA A 18 6.55 2.39 -19.60
C ALA A 18 5.09 2.01 -19.93
N ASN A 19 4.74 0.73 -19.81
CA ASN A 19 3.40 0.21 -20.10
C ASN A 19 2.53 -0.03 -18.86
N ASN A 20 3.08 0.12 -17.64
CA ASN A 20 2.32 0.01 -16.40
C ASN A 20 2.36 1.30 -15.56
N PRO A 21 1.45 2.27 -15.84
CA PRO A 21 1.43 3.55 -15.13
C PRO A 21 1.16 3.40 -13.63
N MET A 22 0.51 2.31 -13.20
CA MET A 22 0.29 2.05 -11.78
C MET A 22 1.61 1.73 -11.09
N LEU A 23 2.45 0.87 -11.67
CA LEU A 23 3.77 0.56 -11.09
C LEU A 23 4.73 1.74 -11.22
N ALA A 24 4.71 2.45 -12.35
CA ALA A 24 5.52 3.65 -12.56
C ALA A 24 5.24 4.71 -11.48
N SER A 25 3.97 4.93 -11.12
CA SER A 25 3.60 5.89 -10.06
C SER A 25 4.23 5.57 -8.71
N GLN A 26 4.56 4.31 -8.42
CA GLN A 26 5.17 3.90 -7.15
C GLN A 26 6.67 4.19 -7.09
N LEU A 27 7.31 4.39 -8.24
CA LEU A 27 8.75 4.68 -8.34
C LEU A 27 9.06 6.17 -8.56
N GLN A 28 8.03 7.01 -8.73
CA GLN A 28 8.20 8.46 -8.95
C GLN A 28 8.56 9.23 -7.66
N TYR A 29 8.40 8.62 -6.49
CA TYR A 29 8.71 9.27 -5.22
C TYR A 29 10.22 9.48 -5.05
N ASN A 30 10.60 10.61 -4.43
CA ASN A 30 12.01 10.87 -4.10
C ASN A 30 12.45 9.98 -2.93
N PRO A 31 13.42 9.05 -3.12
CA PRO A 31 13.82 8.13 -2.06
C PRO A 31 14.42 8.81 -0.82
N GLN A 32 15.18 9.90 -0.99
CA GLN A 32 15.78 10.62 0.12
C GLN A 32 14.71 11.34 0.96
N GLU A 33 13.73 11.96 0.30
CA GLU A 33 12.62 12.61 1.02
C GLU A 33 11.79 11.59 1.80
N LEU A 34 11.51 10.44 1.19
CA LEU A 34 10.82 9.34 1.87
C LEU A 34 11.61 8.84 3.07
N GLN A 35 12.93 8.62 2.93
CA GLN A 35 13.77 8.18 4.04
C GLN A 35 13.78 9.21 5.19
N ASN A 36 13.93 10.50 4.88
CA ASN A 36 13.87 11.56 5.88
C ASN A 36 12.52 11.62 6.61
N ARG A 37 11.42 11.27 5.93
CA ARG A 37 10.10 11.16 6.55
C ARG A 37 10.01 9.93 7.45
N VAL A 38 10.51 8.79 6.98
CA VAL A 38 10.57 7.55 7.77
C VAL A 38 11.35 7.74 9.05
N ASP A 39 12.53 8.35 8.98
CA ASP A 39 13.39 8.58 10.14
C ASP A 39 12.69 9.47 11.18
N ARG A 40 12.06 10.57 10.72
CA ARG A 40 11.27 11.44 11.59
C ARG A 40 10.11 10.72 12.24
N SER A 41 9.35 9.93 11.47
CA SER A 41 8.22 9.18 12.01
C SER A 41 8.64 8.10 13.00
N TYR A 42 9.72 7.39 12.70
CA TYR A 42 10.24 6.33 13.56
C TYR A 42 10.66 6.87 14.94
N GLN A 43 11.24 8.08 15.00
CA GLN A 43 11.55 8.72 16.29
C GLN A 43 10.31 9.02 17.13
N GLN A 44 9.18 9.32 16.49
CA GLN A 44 7.92 9.66 17.16
C GLN A 44 7.07 8.42 17.54
N PHE A 45 7.40 7.25 17.01
CA PHE A 45 6.68 6.02 17.32
C PHE A 45 6.81 5.63 18.79
N ASN A 46 5.68 5.17 19.34
CA ASN A 46 5.69 4.46 20.61
C ASN A 46 6.32 3.06 20.46
N HIS A 47 6.52 2.37 21.57
CA HIS A 47 7.19 1.06 21.59
C HIS A 47 6.49 0.02 20.70
N GLU A 48 5.16 -0.04 20.72
CA GLU A 48 4.38 -1.01 19.94
C GLU A 48 4.44 -0.73 18.44
N GLN A 49 4.36 0.54 18.05
CA GLN A 49 4.50 0.95 16.65
C GLN A 49 5.89 0.63 16.10
N LYS A 50 6.96 0.86 16.88
CA LYS A 50 8.32 0.44 16.51
C LYS A 50 8.40 -1.07 16.34
N ALA A 51 7.86 -1.84 17.28
CA ALA A 51 7.87 -3.29 17.19
C ALA A 51 7.17 -3.82 15.92
N VAL A 52 6.02 -3.24 15.56
CA VAL A 52 5.31 -3.59 14.31
C VAL A 52 6.11 -3.17 13.08
N TYR A 53 6.61 -1.94 13.04
CA TYR A 53 7.44 -1.44 11.94
C TYR A 53 8.65 -2.36 11.71
N ASP A 54 9.41 -2.65 12.77
CA ASP A 54 10.61 -3.46 12.71
C ASP A 54 10.30 -4.89 12.24
N ALA A 55 9.20 -5.47 12.71
CA ALA A 55 8.77 -6.81 12.30
C ALA A 55 8.44 -6.88 10.81
N VAL A 56 7.71 -5.88 10.29
CA VAL A 56 7.34 -5.79 8.88
C VAL A 56 8.57 -5.55 8.01
N MET A 57 9.39 -4.55 8.33
CA MET A 57 10.58 -4.23 7.54
C MET A 57 11.60 -5.36 7.55
N ARG A 58 11.77 -6.06 8.68
CA ARG A 58 12.62 -7.25 8.74
C ARG A 58 12.12 -8.35 7.81
N SER A 59 10.81 -8.59 7.76
CA SER A 59 10.21 -9.57 6.84
C SER A 59 10.54 -9.22 5.38
N ILE A 60 10.33 -7.96 5.01
CA ILE A 60 10.58 -7.45 3.65
C ILE A 60 12.07 -7.59 3.28
N ASN A 61 12.98 -7.10 4.13
CA ASN A 61 14.41 -7.14 3.87
C ASN A 61 14.97 -8.57 3.81
N SER A 62 14.32 -9.52 4.51
CA SER A 62 14.70 -10.94 4.46
C SER A 62 14.14 -11.70 3.25
N GLY A 63 13.35 -11.05 2.38
CA GLY A 63 12.67 -11.69 1.25
C GLY A 63 11.57 -12.67 1.67
N ASN A 64 11.21 -12.70 2.95
CA ASN A 64 10.19 -13.62 3.47
C ASN A 64 8.81 -13.02 3.29
N SER A 65 8.00 -13.66 2.44
CA SER A 65 6.58 -13.31 2.30
C SER A 65 5.82 -13.67 3.58
N ARG A 66 5.16 -12.67 4.18
CA ARG A 66 4.33 -12.82 5.38
C ARG A 66 3.10 -11.92 5.29
N MET A 67 2.04 -12.33 5.97
CA MET A 67 0.85 -11.51 6.18
C MET A 67 0.84 -11.02 7.63
N PHE A 68 0.57 -9.72 7.81
CA PHE A 68 0.46 -9.09 9.13
C PHE A 68 -0.94 -8.51 9.29
N PHE A 69 -1.52 -8.66 10.49
CA PHE A 69 -2.75 -7.99 10.88
C PHE A 69 -2.46 -7.04 12.05
N ILE A 70 -2.70 -5.75 11.85
CA ILE A 70 -2.46 -4.72 12.87
C ILE A 70 -3.81 -4.33 13.47
N HIS A 71 -4.05 -4.76 14.71
CA HIS A 71 -5.27 -4.44 15.43
C HIS A 71 -5.00 -3.41 16.53
N SER A 72 -5.77 -2.32 16.54
CA SER A 72 -5.77 -1.35 17.64
C SER A 72 -7.06 -0.53 17.62
N ALA A 73 -7.33 0.19 18.72
CA ALA A 73 -8.48 1.09 18.81
C ALA A 73 -8.41 2.25 17.81
N GLY A 74 -9.53 2.96 17.63
CA GLY A 74 -9.55 4.22 16.88
C GLY A 74 -8.56 5.22 17.47
N GLY A 75 -7.88 5.98 16.61
CA GLY A 75 -6.93 7.02 17.05
C GLY A 75 -5.51 6.54 17.40
N CYS A 76 -5.22 5.24 17.47
CA CYS A 76 -3.89 4.72 17.82
C CYS A 76 -2.82 4.82 16.69
N GLY A 77 -3.04 5.68 15.68
CA GLY A 77 -2.04 5.94 14.64
C GLY A 77 -1.79 4.82 13.62
N LYS A 78 -2.72 3.88 13.40
CA LYS A 78 -2.56 2.80 12.39
C LYS A 78 -2.23 3.34 11.01
N THR A 79 -2.98 4.33 10.54
CA THR A 79 -2.75 4.96 9.24
C THR A 79 -1.35 5.58 9.16
N TYR A 80 -0.92 6.25 10.23
CA TYR A 80 0.40 6.86 10.31
C TYR A 80 1.53 5.82 10.21
N LEU A 81 1.37 4.69 10.91
CA LEU A 81 2.28 3.55 10.82
C LEU A 81 2.28 2.94 9.41
N CYS A 82 1.12 2.67 8.81
CA CYS A 82 1.01 2.11 7.46
C CYS A 82 1.66 3.02 6.41
N ASN A 83 1.43 4.34 6.46
CA ASN A 83 2.06 5.29 5.55
C ASN A 83 3.58 5.32 5.70
N THR A 84 4.08 5.22 6.94
CA THR A 84 5.52 5.17 7.21
C THR A 84 6.15 3.89 6.67
N ILE A 85 5.48 2.74 6.81
CA ILE A 85 5.93 1.47 6.22
C ILE A 85 5.95 1.60 4.69
N ALA A 86 4.89 2.11 4.07
CA ALA A 86 4.84 2.29 2.62
C ALA A 86 5.94 3.24 2.11
N ALA A 87 6.22 4.33 2.85
CA ALA A 87 7.32 5.23 2.54
C ALA A 87 8.68 4.53 2.63
N ALA A 88 8.91 3.72 3.65
CA ALA A 88 10.16 2.96 3.80
C ALA A 88 10.37 1.95 2.65
N VAL A 89 9.32 1.23 2.28
CA VAL A 89 9.34 0.29 1.14
C VAL A 89 9.65 1.02 -0.16
N ARG A 90 8.98 2.15 -0.42
CA ARG A 90 9.23 2.97 -1.62
C ARG A 90 10.63 3.60 -1.62
N ALA A 91 11.15 4.01 -0.47
CA ALA A 91 12.52 4.54 -0.34
C ALA A 91 13.59 3.50 -0.71
N GLN A 92 13.31 2.21 -0.50
CA GLN A 92 14.16 1.09 -0.93
C GLN A 92 13.98 0.73 -2.42
N GLY A 93 13.16 1.47 -3.17
CA GLY A 93 12.87 1.19 -4.58
C GLY A 93 11.86 0.05 -4.80
N HIS A 94 11.18 -0.41 -3.75
CA HIS A 94 10.13 -1.43 -3.85
C HIS A 94 8.75 -0.80 -4.09
N ILE A 95 7.83 -1.62 -4.57
CA ILE A 95 6.44 -1.22 -4.85
C ILE A 95 5.58 -1.42 -3.59
N ALA A 96 4.90 -0.37 -3.14
CA ALA A 96 3.95 -0.43 -2.03
C ALA A 96 2.53 -0.02 -2.47
N LEU A 97 1.62 -1.00 -2.59
CA LEU A 97 0.23 -0.75 -2.99
C LEU A 97 -0.64 -0.47 -1.76
N CYS A 98 -1.00 0.80 -1.57
CA CYS A 98 -1.85 1.21 -0.46
C CYS A 98 -3.33 1.16 -0.87
N VAL A 99 -4.09 0.26 -0.26
CA VAL A 99 -5.51 0.06 -0.56
C VAL A 99 -6.38 0.16 0.69
N ALA A 100 -7.58 0.71 0.53
CA ALA A 100 -8.59 0.78 1.59
C ALA A 100 -9.96 0.32 1.07
N SER A 101 -10.88 0.00 1.97
CA SER A 101 -12.25 -0.39 1.59
C SER A 101 -13.12 0.81 1.19
N SER A 102 -12.98 1.95 1.89
CA SER A 102 -13.74 3.17 1.63
C SER A 102 -12.89 4.27 0.98
N GLY A 103 -13.56 5.18 0.26
CA GLY A 103 -12.89 6.33 -0.37
C GLY A 103 -12.21 7.24 0.66
N ILE A 104 -12.88 7.55 1.77
CA ILE A 104 -12.33 8.40 2.83
C ILE A 104 -11.08 7.76 3.46
N ALA A 105 -11.09 6.46 3.71
CA ALA A 105 -9.90 5.78 4.23
C ALA A 105 -8.76 5.75 3.21
N ALA A 106 -9.06 5.61 1.91
CA ALA A 106 -8.06 5.66 0.85
C ALA A 106 -7.35 7.01 0.79
N LEU A 107 -8.06 8.13 1.01
CA LEU A 107 -7.48 9.47 1.03
C LEU A 107 -6.46 9.66 2.16
N LEU A 108 -6.59 8.92 3.26
CA LEU A 108 -5.66 8.98 4.38
C LEU A 108 -4.38 8.18 4.14
N LEU A 109 -4.37 7.31 3.12
CA LEU A 109 -3.19 6.53 2.72
C LEU A 109 -2.45 7.24 1.58
N GLU A 110 -1.13 7.35 1.67
CA GLU A 110 -0.36 8.03 0.63
C GLU A 110 -0.29 7.21 -0.67
N GLY A 111 -0.81 7.80 -1.74
CA GLY A 111 -1.03 7.10 -3.01
C GLY A 111 -2.18 6.08 -2.91
N GLY A 112 -3.03 6.20 -1.89
CA GLY A 112 -4.11 5.26 -1.60
C GLY A 112 -5.20 5.25 -2.65
N ARG A 113 -5.77 4.06 -2.89
CA ARG A 113 -6.99 3.86 -3.69
C ARG A 113 -7.93 2.89 -2.99
N THR A 114 -9.19 2.89 -3.39
CA THR A 114 -10.12 1.84 -2.92
C THR A 114 -9.73 0.51 -3.54
N ALA A 115 -9.90 -0.61 -2.82
CA ALA A 115 -9.63 -1.95 -3.36
C ALA A 115 -10.39 -2.19 -4.67
N HIS A 116 -11.65 -1.74 -4.76
CA HIS A 116 -12.46 -1.80 -5.98
C HIS A 116 -11.79 -1.08 -7.16
N SER A 117 -11.37 0.16 -6.99
CA SER A 117 -10.76 0.94 -8.08
C SER A 117 -9.35 0.45 -8.44
N HIS A 118 -8.60 -0.06 -7.46
CA HIS A 118 -7.22 -0.50 -7.61
C HIS A 118 -7.12 -1.86 -8.29
N PHE A 119 -7.92 -2.84 -7.85
CA PHE A 119 -7.93 -4.20 -8.38
C PHE A 119 -9.02 -4.46 -9.42
N LYS A 120 -9.76 -3.42 -9.81
CA LYS A 120 -10.88 -3.51 -10.78
C LYS A 120 -11.92 -4.55 -10.37
N ILE A 121 -12.20 -4.64 -9.07
CA ILE A 121 -13.20 -5.56 -8.53
C ILE A 121 -14.57 -5.08 -9.02
N PRO A 122 -15.31 -5.88 -9.80
CA PRO A 122 -16.61 -5.50 -10.31
C PRO A 122 -17.60 -5.36 -9.15
N ILE A 123 -18.42 -4.31 -9.21
CA ILE A 123 -19.57 -4.15 -8.32
C ILE A 123 -20.79 -4.62 -9.12
N PRO A 124 -21.38 -5.80 -8.81
CA PRO A 124 -22.58 -6.23 -9.48
C PRO A 124 -23.72 -5.27 -9.15
N ALA A 125 -24.18 -4.53 -10.15
CA ALA A 125 -25.35 -3.66 -10.06
C ALA A 125 -26.49 -4.29 -10.88
N HIS A 126 -27.64 -4.43 -10.24
CA HIS A 126 -28.90 -4.90 -10.83
C HIS A 126 -29.87 -3.71 -10.96
N GLU A 127 -30.94 -3.86 -11.74
CA GLU A 127 -31.93 -2.79 -11.95
C GLU A 127 -32.53 -2.26 -10.63
N ASP A 128 -32.67 -3.13 -9.63
CA ASP A 128 -33.18 -2.80 -8.30
C ASP A 128 -32.08 -2.30 -7.32
N SER A 129 -30.85 -2.09 -7.80
CA SER A 129 -29.75 -1.62 -6.96
C SER A 129 -29.90 -0.13 -6.65
N VAL A 130 -30.27 0.17 -5.41
CA VAL A 130 -30.41 1.53 -4.90
C VAL A 130 -29.36 1.82 -3.82
N ALA A 131 -28.77 3.02 -3.85
CA ALA A 131 -27.93 3.50 -2.76
C ALA A 131 -28.82 4.26 -1.76
N GLY A 132 -28.81 3.85 -0.49
CA GLY A 132 -29.62 4.44 0.59
C GLY A 132 -29.14 5.82 1.05
N ILE A 133 -28.99 6.77 0.12
CA ILE A 133 -28.61 8.16 0.43
C ILE A 133 -29.89 8.94 0.75
N THR A 134 -30.18 9.08 2.05
CA THR A 134 -31.28 9.92 2.54
C THR A 134 -30.79 11.36 2.75
N ARG A 135 -31.63 12.35 2.43
CA ARG A 135 -31.33 13.79 2.60
C ARG A 135 -31.35 14.22 4.06
#